data_AF-A0A1J5ITH0-F1
#
_entry.id   AF-A0A1J5ITH0-F1
#
_cell.length_a   1.000
_cell.length_b   1.000
_cell.length_c   1.000
_cell.angle_alpha   90.00
_cell.angle_beta   90.00
_cell.angle_gamma   90.00
#
_symmetry.space_group_name_H-M   'P 1'
#
loop_
_entity.id
_entity.type
_entity.pdbx_description
1 polymer ?
#
loop_
_entity_poly.entity_id
_entity_poly.type
_entity_poly.pdbx_seq_one_letter_code
_entity_poly.pdbx_strand_id
1 'polypeptide(L)' 'MKVTGDQLVKKVKELVKEGNVRRIIIKQKGKRILEIPLTLAVIGVAFAPLLAAVGALAALVTECTLEVERD' A
#
# COMPACT_ATOMS: atom_id res chain seq x y z
N MET A 1 7.94 -7.12 -3.51
CA MET A 1 8.49 -7.63 -2.23
C MET A 1 7.39 -8.31 -1.42
N LYS A 2 7.68 -9.37 -0.65
CA LYS A 2 6.71 -9.96 0.28
C LYS A 2 6.71 -9.17 1.60
N VAL A 3 5.53 -8.91 2.15
CA VAL A 3 5.33 -8.20 3.41
C VAL A 3 4.18 -8.84 4.18
N THR A 4 4.31 -8.92 5.50
CA THR A 4 3.22 -9.35 6.39
C THR A 4 2.21 -8.22 6.59
N GLY A 5 0.99 -8.55 7.01
CA GLY A 5 -0.07 -7.58 7.28
C GLY A 5 0.39 -6.42 8.17
N ASP A 6 0.99 -6.71 9.33
CA ASP A 6 1.52 -5.70 10.24
C ASP A 6 2.58 -4.77 9.61
N GLN A 7 3.38 -5.30 8.68
CA GLN A 7 4.41 -4.51 8.00
C GLN A 7 3.86 -3.71 6.81
N LEU A 8 2.71 -4.12 6.26
CA LEU A 8 2.09 -3.51 5.07
C LEU A 8 1.78 -2.03 5.31
N VAL A 9 1.08 -1.71 6.40
CA VAL A 9 0.71 -0.32 6.75
C VAL A 9 1.97 0.53 6.95
N LYS A 10 2.98 -0.03 7.63
CA LYS A 10 4.25 0.66 7.90
C LYS A 10 5.00 0.96 6.61
N LYS A 11 5.08 0.01 5.68
CA LYS A 11 5.70 0.22 4.37
C LYS A 11 4.94 1.17 3.48
N VAL A 12 3.61 1.13 3.45
CA VAL A 12 2.82 2.11 2.70
C VAL A 12 3.10 3.53 3.22
N LYS A 13 3.13 3.73 4.55
CA LYS A 13 3.49 5.03 5.14
C LYS A 13 4.89 5.50 4.76
N GLU A 14 5.88 4.61 4.75
CA GLU A 14 7.25 4.93 4.33
C GLU A 14 7.30 5.33 2.84
N LEU A 15 6.63 4.60 1.95
CA LEU A 15 6.61 4.91 0.53
C LEU A 15 5.91 6.25 0.23
N VAL A 16 4.84 6.56 0.96
CA VAL A 16 4.17 7.87 0.87
C VAL A 16 5.12 8.98 1.32
N LYS A 17 5.90 8.76 2.39
CA LYS A 17 6.91 9.71 2.86
C LYS A 17 8.09 9.88 1.90
N GLU A 18 8.53 8.80 1.24
CA GLU A 18 9.59 8.87 0.23
C GLU A 18 9.20 9.76 -0.95
N GLY A 19 7.90 9.82 -1.30
CA GLY A 19 7.40 10.65 -2.40
C GLY A 19 7.85 10.23 -3.80
N ASN A 20 8.78 9.28 -3.90
CA ASN A 20 9.39 8.81 -5.15
C ASN A 20 8.66 7.61 -5.79
N VAL A 21 7.39 7.44 -5.49
CA VAL A 21 6.58 6.31 -5.96
C VAL A 21 5.37 6.88 -6.69
N ARG A 22 5.02 6.33 -7.84
CA ARG A 22 3.80 6.75 -8.58
C ARG A 22 2.61 5.89 -8.22
N ARG A 23 2.82 4.58 -8.07
CA ARG A 23 1.74 3.61 -7.86
C ARG A 23 2.17 2.52 -6.89
N ILE A 24 1.30 2.21 -5.94
CA ILE A 24 1.44 1.10 -4.99
C ILE A 24 0.40 0.04 -5.35
N ILE A 25 0.84 -1.20 -5.53
CA ILE A 25 0.00 -2.35 -5.86
C ILE A 25 0.17 -3.38 -4.75
N ILE A 26 -0.95 -3.81 -4.16
CA ILE A 26 -0.99 -4.87 -3.17
C ILE A 26 -1.58 -6.11 -3.83
N LYS A 27 -0.83 -7.20 -3.80
CA LYS A 27 -1.20 -8.51 -4.32
C LYS A 27 -1.36 -9.50 -3.17
N GLN A 28 -2.34 -10.38 -3.29
CA GLN A 28 -2.53 -11.52 -2.40
C GLN A 28 -2.75 -12.77 -3.26
N LYS A 29 -2.02 -13.86 -2.98
CA LYS A 29 -2.11 -15.13 -3.74
C LYS A 29 -2.06 -14.93 -5.26
N GLY A 30 -1.20 -14.03 -5.74
CA GLY A 30 -1.03 -13.70 -7.16
C GLY A 30 -2.09 -12.76 -7.77
N LYS A 31 -3.15 -12.40 -7.03
CA LYS A 31 -4.18 -11.46 -7.50
C LYS A 31 -3.95 -10.07 -6.94
N ARG A 32 -4.15 -9.02 -7.76
CA ARG A 32 -4.13 -7.62 -7.30
C ARG A 32 -5.41 -7.37 -6.50
N ILE A 33 -5.27 -6.98 -5.24
CA ILE A 33 -6.40 -6.73 -4.32
C ILE A 33 -6.60 -5.24 -4.02
N LEU A 34 -5.54 -4.44 -4.18
CA LEU A 34 -5.62 -3.00 -4.00
C LEU A 34 -4.57 -2.31 -4.88
N GLU A 35 -4.94 -1.21 -5.52
CA GLU A 35 -4.05 -0.38 -6.31
C GLU A 35 -4.30 1.09 -5.97
N ILE A 36 -3.21 1.81 -5.71
CA ILE A 36 -3.25 3.15 -5.14
C ILE A 36 -2.27 4.04 -5.90
N PRO A 37 -2.73 5.09 -6.60
CA PRO A 37 -1.85 6.12 -7.10
C PRO A 37 -1.38 7.00 -5.95
N LEU A 38 -0.07 7.16 -5.79
CA LEU A 38 0.50 7.96 -4.71
C LEU A 38 0.19 9.44 -4.83
N THR A 39 -0.11 9.94 -6.02
CA THR A 39 -0.56 11.33 -6.24
C THR A 39 -1.70 11.73 -5.31
N LEU A 40 -2.66 10.82 -5.05
CA LEU A 40 -3.79 11.05 -4.14
C LEU A 40 -3.41 10.99 -2.65
N ALA A 41 -2.40 10.19 -2.31
CA ALA A 41 -1.92 10.03 -0.95
C ALA A 41 -1.05 11.21 -0.51
N VAL A 42 -0.24 11.75 -1.42
CA VAL A 42 0.66 12.89 -1.17
C VAL A 42 -0.14 14.19 -0.98
N ILE A 43 -1.22 14.39 -1.74
CA ILE A 43 -2.13 15.53 -1.57
C ILE A 43 -3.07 15.40 -0.37
N GLY A 44 -2.98 14.32 0.41
CA GLY A 44 -3.69 14.13 1.68
C GLY A 44 -5.19 13.83 1.57
N VAL A 45 -5.82 14.06 0.42
CA VAL A 45 -7.27 13.92 0.20
C VAL A 45 -7.78 12.51 0.52
N ALA A 46 -6.99 11.48 0.22
CA ALA A 46 -7.39 10.08 0.41
C ALA A 46 -6.53 9.34 1.47
N PHE A 47 -5.68 10.03 2.22
CA PHE A 47 -4.67 9.37 3.05
C PHE A 47 -5.29 8.51 4.18
N ALA A 48 -6.26 9.06 4.91
CA ALA A 48 -6.96 8.34 5.98
C ALA A 48 -7.73 7.09 5.47
N PRO A 49 -8.62 7.20 4.46
CA PRO A 49 -9.34 6.03 3.95
C PRO A 49 -8.41 5.00 3.29
N LEU A 50 -7.30 5.43 2.69
CA LEU A 50 -6.29 4.51 2.14
C LEU A 50 -5.60 3.71 3.23
N LEU A 51 -5.11 4.36 4.28
CA LEU A 51 -4.50 3.66 5.40
C LEU A 51 -5.50 2.73 6.10
N ALA A 52 -6.77 3.12 6.21
CA ALA A 52 -7.82 2.26 6.75
C ALA A 52 -8.04 1.01 5.89
N ALA A 53 -8.15 1.16 4.56
CA ALA A 53 -8.29 0.03 3.64
C ALA A 53 -7.08 -0.91 3.69
N VAL A 54 -5.87 -0.35 3.69
CA VAL A 54 -4.63 -1.13 3.82
C VAL A 54 -4.57 -1.83 5.18
N GLY A 55 -4.98 -1.17 6.26
CA GLY A 55 -5.02 -1.74 7.61
C GLY A 55 -6.05 -2.86 7.77
N ALA A 56 -7.24 -2.69 7.19
CA ALA A 56 -8.28 -3.71 7.16
C ALA A 56 -7.83 -4.95 6.37
N LEU A 57 -7.22 -4.74 5.19
CA LEU A 57 -6.65 -5.84 4.41
C LEU A 57 -5.52 -6.52 5.20
N ALA A 58 -4.57 -5.75 5.75
CA ALA A 58 -3.48 -6.26 6.57
C ALA A 58 -3.96 -7.13 7.75
N ALA A 59 -5.07 -6.78 8.39
CA ALA A 59 -5.64 -7.58 9.47
C ALA A 59 -6.24 -8.91 8.98
N LEU A 60 -6.72 -8.95 7.73
CA LEU A 60 -7.35 -10.13 7.12
C LEU A 60 -6.35 -11.04 6.41
N VAL A 61 -5.21 -10.50 5.96
CA VAL A 61 -4.28 -11.22 5.09
C VAL A 61 -2.91 -11.39 5.75
N THR A 62 -2.52 -12.65 5.94
CA THR A 62 -1.29 -13.04 6.65
C THR A 62 -0.04 -12.70 5.83
N GLU A 63 -0.10 -12.90 4.51
CA GLU A 63 0.99 -12.61 3.58
C GLU A 63 0.47 -11.85 2.35
N CYS A 64 1.17 -10.75 2.03
CA CYS A 64 0.89 -9.91 0.88
C CYS A 64 2.17 -9.72 0.06
N THR A 65 2.02 -9.41 -1.22
CA THR A 65 3.10 -8.90 -2.05
C THR A 65 2.84 -7.44 -2.33
N LEU A 66 3.77 -6.59 -1.92
CA LEU A 66 3.78 -5.16 -2.23
C LEU A 66 4.63 -4.95 -3.48
N GLU A 67 4.01 -4.41 -4.51
CA GLU A 67 4.65 -3.91 -5.72
C GLU A 67 4.58 -2.40 -5.74
N VAL A 68 5.67 -1.80 -6.18
CA VAL A 68 5.88 -0.37 -6.15
C VAL A 68 6.39 0.00 -7.52
N GLU A 69 5.62 0.80 -8.25
CA GLU A 69 6.10 1.40 -9.49
C GLU A 69 6.73 2.76 -9.17
N ARG A 70 8.03 2.82 -9.47
CA ARG A 70 8.87 4.01 -9.46
C ARG A 70 9.08 4.41 -10.92
N ASP A 71 9.18 5.70 -11.19
CA ASP A 71 9.59 6.19 -12.52
C ASP A 71 11.07 5.89 -12.78
#